data_AF-A0A377ZCJ4-F1
#
_entry.id   AF-A0A377ZCJ4-F1
#
_cell.length_a   1.000
_cell.length_b   1.000
_cell.length_c   1.000
_cell.angle_alpha   90.00
_cell.angle_beta   90.00
_cell.angle_gamma   90.00
#
_symmetry.space_group_name_H-M   'P 1'
#
loop_
_entity.id
_entity.type
_entity.pdbx_description
1 polymer ?
#
loop_
_entity_poly.entity_id
_entity_poly.type
_entity_poly.pdbx_seq_one_letter_code
_entity_poly.pdbx_strand_id
1 'polypeptide(L)'
;MKMTRLYPLALGGLLLPAIANAQTSQQDESTLVVTASKQSSRSASANNVSSTVVSAPELSDAGVTASDKLPRVLPGLNIENSGNMLFSTISLRGVSSAQDFYNPAVTLYVDGVPQLSTNTIQALTDVQSVELLRGPQGTLYGKSAQGGIINIVTQQPDSTPRGYIEGGVSSRDSYRSKFNLSGPIQDGLLYGSVTLLRQVDDGDMINPATGSDDLGGTRASIGNVKLRLAPDDQPWEMGFAASRECTRATQDAYVGME
;
A
#
# COMPACT_ATOMS: atom_id res chain seq x y z
N MET A 1 -32.50 -50.47 -70.60
CA MET A 1 -32.58 -51.94 -70.44
C MET A 1 -31.72 -52.32 -69.25
N LYS A 2 -32.29 -53.13 -68.34
CA LYS A 2 -31.78 -53.60 -67.03
C LYS A 2 -30.25 -53.81 -66.96
N MET A 3 -29.58 -53.45 -65.85
CA MET A 3 -29.36 -54.37 -64.73
C MET A 3 -28.54 -53.74 -63.59
N THR A 4 -29.02 -54.04 -62.39
CA THR A 4 -28.52 -53.81 -61.04
C THR A 4 -27.17 -54.49 -60.75
N ARG A 5 -26.33 -53.85 -59.93
CA ARG A 5 -25.43 -54.52 -58.97
C ARG A 5 -25.34 -53.70 -57.67
N LEU A 6 -25.72 -54.34 -56.57
CA LEU A 6 -25.43 -53.97 -55.18
C LEU A 6 -24.17 -54.72 -54.73
N TYR A 7 -23.34 -54.13 -53.86
CA TYR A 7 -22.70 -54.72 -52.65
C TYR A 7 -21.71 -53.73 -51.96
N PRO A 8 -21.25 -53.95 -50.69
CA PRO A 8 -21.38 -53.00 -49.57
C PRO A 8 -20.02 -52.57 -48.93
N LEU A 9 -20.03 -52.14 -47.64
CA LEU A 9 -18.92 -51.67 -46.76
C LEU A 9 -18.58 -50.16 -46.88
N ALA A 10 -18.27 -49.37 -45.84
CA ALA A 10 -17.90 -49.63 -44.45
C ALA A 10 -18.19 -48.42 -43.51
N LEU A 11 -18.38 -48.78 -42.24
CA LEU A 11 -18.12 -48.08 -40.98
C LEU A 11 -17.33 -46.75 -41.01
N GLY A 12 -17.86 -45.73 -40.31
CA GLY A 12 -17.15 -44.49 -39.99
C GLY A 12 -17.92 -43.65 -38.97
N GLY A 13 -18.09 -44.18 -37.75
CA GLY A 13 -18.66 -43.40 -36.64
C GLY A 13 -17.65 -42.39 -36.12
N LEU A 14 -17.88 -41.10 -36.37
CA LEU A 14 -17.17 -40.01 -35.71
C LEU A 14 -17.69 -39.85 -34.28
N LEU A 15 -16.88 -40.24 -33.30
CA LEU A 15 -17.01 -39.82 -31.92
C LEU A 15 -16.46 -38.38 -31.82
N LEU A 16 -17.34 -37.40 -31.64
CA LEU A 16 -16.98 -36.05 -31.21
C LEU A 16 -16.71 -36.07 -29.70
N PRO A 17 -15.54 -35.63 -29.21
CA PRO A 17 -15.33 -35.46 -27.78
C PRO A 17 -16.15 -34.28 -27.29
N ALA A 18 -16.93 -34.50 -26.23
CA ALA A 18 -17.61 -33.45 -25.49
C ALA A 18 -16.56 -32.51 -24.88
N ILE A 19 -16.56 -31.26 -25.34
CA ILE A 19 -15.80 -30.19 -24.71
C ILE A 19 -16.50 -29.89 -23.38
N ALA A 20 -15.92 -30.40 -22.29
CA ALA A 20 -16.30 -30.00 -20.94
C ALA A 20 -15.90 -28.53 -20.75
N ASN A 21 -16.89 -27.64 -20.68
CA ASN A 21 -16.68 -26.27 -20.22
C ASN A 21 -16.29 -26.31 -18.74
N ALA A 22 -14.98 -26.31 -18.47
CA ALA A 22 -14.48 -25.87 -17.18
C ALA A 22 -14.88 -24.39 -17.03
N GLN A 23 -15.75 -24.09 -16.07
CA GLN A 23 -15.99 -22.71 -15.65
C GLN A 23 -14.69 -22.19 -15.02
N THR A 24 -13.87 -21.52 -15.82
CA THR A 24 -12.86 -20.61 -15.33
C THR A 24 -13.61 -19.46 -14.68
N SER A 25 -13.59 -19.43 -13.35
CA SER A 25 -13.98 -18.26 -12.57
C SER A 25 -13.09 -17.09 -13.03
N GLN A 26 -13.62 -16.27 -13.94
CA GLN A 26 -13.01 -15.01 -14.31
C GLN A 26 -13.08 -14.12 -13.08
N GLN A 27 -12.01 -14.15 -12.30
CA GLN A 27 -11.78 -13.25 -11.19
C GLN A 27 -11.50 -11.90 -11.84
N ASP A 28 -12.49 -11.02 -11.78
CA ASP A 28 -12.41 -9.67 -12.32
C ASP A 28 -11.23 -8.97 -11.63
N GLU A 29 -10.10 -8.81 -12.33
CA GLU A 29 -8.87 -8.19 -11.81
C GLU A 29 -9.07 -6.72 -11.37
N SER A 30 -10.25 -6.16 -11.65
CA SER A 30 -10.66 -4.83 -11.22
C SER A 30 -11.23 -4.77 -9.81
N THR A 31 -11.54 -5.90 -9.16
CA THR A 31 -12.10 -5.89 -7.79
C THR A 31 -11.00 -5.93 -6.74
N LEU A 32 -10.61 -4.77 -6.23
CA LEU A 32 -9.78 -4.65 -5.03
C LEU A 32 -10.53 -5.22 -3.83
N VAL A 33 -10.08 -6.37 -3.34
CA VAL A 33 -10.62 -7.02 -2.14
C VAL A 33 -10.00 -6.41 -0.90
N VAL A 34 -10.82 -6.13 0.11
CA VAL A 34 -10.36 -5.67 1.43
C VAL A 34 -9.65 -6.81 2.15
N THR A 35 -8.32 -6.77 2.19
CA THR A 35 -7.47 -7.76 2.86
C THR A 35 -7.29 -7.48 4.35
N ALA A 36 -7.50 -6.23 4.79
CA ALA A 36 -7.41 -5.79 6.17
C ALA A 36 -8.45 -6.46 7.11
N SER A 37 -9.39 -7.23 6.58
CA SER A 37 -10.32 -8.03 7.37
C SER A 37 -9.69 -9.29 7.99
N LYS A 38 -8.44 -9.64 7.59
CA LYS A 38 -7.64 -10.80 8.05
C LYS A 38 -8.30 -12.17 7.82
N GLN A 39 -9.35 -12.23 7.01
CA GLN A 39 -10.15 -13.42 6.80
C GLN A 39 -10.70 -13.45 5.38
N SER A 40 -11.55 -14.43 5.06
CA SER A 40 -12.10 -14.54 3.71
C SER A 40 -12.82 -13.26 3.24
N SER A 41 -12.75 -13.00 1.93
CA SER A 41 -13.43 -11.89 1.26
C SER A 41 -14.95 -11.88 1.46
N ARG A 42 -15.54 -13.03 1.78
CA ARG A 42 -16.99 -13.21 2.02
C ARG A 42 -17.40 -13.02 3.47
N SER A 43 -16.46 -12.73 4.37
CA SER A 43 -16.76 -12.60 5.80
C SER A 43 -17.61 -11.39 6.15
N ALA A 44 -18.23 -11.43 7.33
CA ALA A 44 -18.92 -10.27 7.89
C ALA A 44 -17.97 -9.08 8.11
N SER A 45 -16.72 -9.30 8.54
CA SER A 45 -15.79 -8.19 8.76
C SER A 45 -15.25 -7.58 7.46
N ALA A 46 -15.38 -8.27 6.32
CA ALA A 46 -15.10 -7.70 5.00
C ALA A 46 -16.31 -6.93 4.43
N ASN A 47 -17.53 -7.46 4.61
CA ASN A 47 -18.72 -6.95 3.90
C ASN A 47 -19.65 -6.07 4.75
N ASN A 48 -19.66 -6.24 6.07
CA ASN A 48 -20.54 -5.48 6.99
C ASN A 48 -19.75 -4.35 7.69
N VAL A 49 -18.77 -3.76 7.00
CA VAL A 49 -17.92 -2.67 7.50
C VAL A 49 -17.87 -1.57 6.45
N SER A 50 -17.86 -0.31 6.89
CA SER A 50 -17.61 0.81 5.99
C SER A 50 -16.12 0.89 5.69
N SER A 51 -15.71 0.31 4.56
CA SER A 51 -14.34 0.29 4.09
C SER A 51 -14.13 1.20 2.87
N THR A 52 -12.88 1.56 2.62
CA THR A 52 -12.44 2.19 1.37
C THR A 52 -11.09 1.60 1.01
N VAL A 53 -10.89 1.21 -0.24
CA VAL A 53 -9.61 0.76 -0.78
C VAL A 53 -9.19 1.71 -1.87
N VAL A 54 -7.93 2.13 -1.85
CA VAL A 54 -7.33 3.02 -2.85
C VAL A 54 -6.09 2.34 -3.40
N SER A 55 -5.99 2.27 -4.73
CA SER A 55 -4.89 1.63 -5.45
C SER A 55 -3.67 2.55 -5.62
N ALA A 56 -2.51 1.96 -5.95
CA ALA A 56 -1.29 2.72 -6.21
C ALA A 56 -1.40 3.78 -7.34
N PRO A 57 -2.08 3.51 -8.48
CA PRO A 57 -2.32 4.55 -9.49
C PRO A 57 -3.14 5.73 -8.95
N GLU A 58 -4.23 5.47 -8.23
CA GLU A 58 -5.08 6.51 -7.64
C GLU A 58 -4.31 7.35 -6.61
N LEU A 59 -3.43 6.73 -5.81
CA LEU A 59 -2.53 7.44 -4.89
C LEU A 59 -1.56 8.36 -5.64
N SER A 60 -1.04 7.90 -6.77
CA SER A 60 -0.10 8.65 -7.60
C SER A 60 -0.78 9.85 -8.27
N ASP A 61 -1.96 9.63 -8.85
CA ASP A 61 -2.76 10.67 -9.51
C ASP A 61 -3.20 11.77 -8.53
N ALA A 62 -3.49 11.41 -7.28
CA ALA A 62 -3.82 12.37 -6.21
C ALA A 62 -2.59 13.01 -5.53
N GLY A 63 -1.38 12.63 -5.92
CA GLY A 63 -0.13 13.12 -5.32
C GLY A 63 0.05 12.72 -3.85
N VAL A 64 -0.47 11.56 -3.46
CA VAL A 64 -0.37 11.01 -2.10
C VAL A 64 0.99 10.31 -1.94
N THR A 65 2.00 11.09 -1.57
CA THR A 65 3.39 10.60 -1.42
C THR A 65 3.74 10.16 0.00
N ALA A 66 2.90 10.48 0.98
CA ALA A 66 3.10 10.19 2.40
C ALA A 66 1.74 10.01 3.10
N SER A 67 1.74 9.38 4.28
CA SER A 67 0.51 8.99 4.98
C SER A 67 -0.32 10.19 5.47
N ASP A 68 0.28 11.35 5.73
CA ASP A 68 -0.40 12.62 6.02
C ASP A 68 -1.25 13.14 4.86
N LYS A 69 -0.96 12.72 3.62
CA LYS A 69 -1.71 13.10 2.42
C LYS A 69 -2.87 12.14 2.11
N LEU A 70 -3.03 11.03 2.86
CA LEU A 70 -4.14 10.09 2.69
C LEU A 70 -5.56 10.71 2.78
N PRO A 71 -5.83 11.79 3.54
CA PRO A 71 -7.13 12.46 3.52
C PRO A 71 -7.62 12.87 2.13
N ARG A 72 -6.74 13.03 1.13
CA ARG A 72 -7.10 13.34 -0.26
C ARG A 72 -7.93 12.25 -0.93
N VAL A 73 -7.75 10.99 -0.50
CA VAL A 73 -8.37 9.81 -1.12
C VAL A 73 -9.18 8.97 -0.12
N LEU A 74 -9.09 9.26 1.17
CA LEU A 74 -9.80 8.55 2.24
C LEU A 74 -10.84 9.46 2.92
N PRO A 75 -12.13 9.39 2.52
CA PRO A 75 -13.16 10.25 3.08
C PRO A 75 -13.35 10.09 4.60
N GLY A 76 -13.42 11.23 5.28
CA GLY A 76 -13.66 11.33 6.73
C GLY A 76 -12.40 11.15 7.59
N LEU A 77 -11.24 10.89 6.97
CA LEU A 77 -9.95 10.88 7.63
C LEU A 77 -9.39 12.29 7.70
N ASN A 78 -8.83 12.66 8.84
CA ASN A 78 -8.01 13.86 8.99
C ASN A 78 -6.71 13.48 9.71
N ILE A 79 -5.59 13.93 9.16
CA ILE A 79 -4.24 13.74 9.72
C ILE A 79 -3.57 15.11 9.65
N GLU A 80 -3.18 15.62 10.81
CA GLU A 80 -2.43 16.87 10.93
C GLU A 80 -1.23 16.67 11.85
N ASN A 81 -0.21 17.52 11.70
CA ASN A 81 0.95 17.53 12.58
C ASN A 81 0.61 18.36 13.83
N SER A 82 0.92 17.85 15.02
CA SER A 82 0.84 18.58 16.29
C SER A 82 2.24 19.04 16.67
N GLY A 83 2.63 20.21 16.18
CA GLY A 83 4.00 20.72 16.30
C GLY A 83 4.92 20.15 15.21
N ASN A 84 5.09 18.82 15.16
CA ASN A 84 5.96 18.16 14.18
C ASN A 84 5.42 16.81 13.67
N MET A 85 6.20 16.20 12.77
CA MET A 85 5.92 14.90 12.17
C MET A 85 5.86 13.72 13.16
N LEU A 86 6.50 13.81 14.34
CA LEU A 86 6.49 12.74 15.33
C LEU A 86 5.15 12.64 16.07
N PHE A 87 4.36 13.71 16.09
CA PHE A 87 3.09 13.77 16.81
C PHE A 87 1.96 14.09 15.84
N SER A 88 1.30 13.05 15.33
CA SER A 88 0.13 13.23 14.47
C SER A 88 -1.15 13.37 15.29
N THR A 89 -1.98 14.35 14.94
CA THR A 89 -3.40 14.37 15.33
C THR A 89 -4.18 13.65 14.25
N ILE A 90 -4.46 12.37 14.45
CA ILE A 90 -5.28 11.57 13.55
C ILE A 90 -6.71 11.45 14.09
N SER A 91 -7.69 11.72 13.23
CA SER A 91 -9.10 11.57 13.58
C SER A 91 -9.92 10.96 12.46
N LEU A 92 -10.95 10.20 12.85
CA LEU A 92 -11.85 9.52 11.93
C LEU A 92 -13.22 9.38 12.60
N ARG A 93 -14.29 9.78 11.91
CA ARG A 93 -15.67 9.79 12.43
C ARG A 93 -15.80 10.52 13.79
N GLY A 94 -15.07 11.61 13.96
CA GLY A 94 -15.11 12.43 15.18
C GLY A 94 -14.40 11.82 16.39
N VAL A 95 -13.72 10.68 16.24
CA VAL A 95 -12.89 10.08 17.29
C VAL A 95 -11.44 10.49 17.08
N SER A 96 -10.80 11.04 18.12
CA SER A 96 -9.41 11.48 18.15
C SER A 96 -8.81 11.19 19.53
N SER A 97 -7.49 11.07 19.62
CA SER A 97 -6.80 10.94 20.91
C SER A 97 -6.66 12.27 21.66
N ALA A 98 -7.05 13.39 21.02
CA ALA A 98 -7.07 14.74 21.55
C ALA A 98 -5.71 15.23 22.10
N GLN A 99 -5.38 14.86 23.34
CA GLN A 99 -4.20 15.34 24.07
C GLN A 99 -3.10 14.27 24.20
N ASP A 100 -3.40 12.98 24.00
CA ASP A 100 -2.41 11.90 24.03
C ASP A 100 -1.99 11.53 22.60
N PHE A 101 -0.81 11.99 22.18
CA PHE A 101 -0.29 11.73 20.84
C PHE A 101 0.36 10.35 20.69
N TYR A 102 0.64 9.64 21.79
CA TYR A 102 1.30 8.33 21.73
C TYR A 102 0.30 7.17 21.57
N ASN A 103 -0.97 7.40 21.88
CA ASN A 103 -2.05 6.43 21.75
C ASN A 103 -3.17 6.97 20.84
N PRO A 104 -2.96 6.98 19.51
CA PRO A 104 -3.94 7.53 18.57
C PRO A 104 -5.25 6.74 18.57
N ALA A 105 -6.33 7.38 18.11
CA ALA A 105 -7.63 6.74 17.92
C ALA A 105 -7.69 5.85 16.66
N VAL A 106 -6.79 6.09 15.71
CA VAL A 106 -6.62 5.32 14.48
C VAL A 106 -5.16 4.94 14.36
N THR A 107 -4.89 3.64 14.24
CA THR A 107 -3.53 3.12 14.06
C THR A 107 -3.26 2.80 12.61
N LEU A 108 -2.06 3.18 12.16
CA LEU A 108 -1.52 2.78 10.86
C LEU A 108 -0.87 1.39 10.97
N TYR A 109 -1.23 0.53 10.05
CA TYR A 109 -0.65 -0.79 9.84
C TYR A 109 0.03 -0.83 8.47
N VAL A 110 1.13 -1.57 8.39
CA VAL A 110 1.78 -1.93 7.11
C VAL A 110 1.83 -3.44 7.06
N ASP A 111 1.15 -4.03 6.08
CA ASP A 111 0.97 -5.48 5.95
C ASP A 111 0.46 -6.13 7.25
N GLY A 112 -0.46 -5.45 7.95
CA GLY A 112 -1.03 -5.90 9.22
C GLY A 112 -0.13 -5.71 10.46
N VAL A 113 1.08 -5.14 10.32
CA VAL A 113 1.99 -4.83 11.43
C VAL A 113 1.76 -3.39 11.91
N PRO A 114 1.45 -3.17 13.21
CA PRO A 114 1.22 -1.83 13.74
C PRO A 114 2.50 -1.00 13.66
N GLN A 115 2.37 0.23 13.18
CA GLN A 115 3.46 1.20 13.20
C GLN A 115 3.58 1.84 14.58
N LEU A 116 4.79 2.32 14.91
CA LEU A 116 4.98 3.16 16.09
C LEU A 116 4.19 4.47 15.91
N SER A 117 3.61 5.00 16.98
CA SER A 117 2.84 6.25 16.91
C SER A 117 3.68 7.41 16.36
N THR A 118 4.96 7.47 16.74
CA THR A 118 5.95 8.42 16.23
C THR A 118 6.42 8.20 14.80
N ASN A 119 5.99 7.10 14.17
CA ASN A 119 6.23 6.76 12.76
C ASN A 119 4.91 6.66 11.97
N THR A 120 3.83 7.29 12.44
CA THR A 120 2.54 7.27 11.73
C THR A 120 2.60 8.09 10.44
N ILE A 121 3.25 9.25 10.50
CA ILE A 121 3.54 10.07 9.32
C ILE A 121 4.84 9.56 8.70
N GLN A 122 4.71 8.83 7.59
CA GLN A 122 5.82 8.19 6.88
C GLN A 122 5.57 8.26 5.37
N ALA A 123 6.65 8.26 4.58
CA ALA A 123 6.53 8.28 3.13
C ALA A 123 6.01 6.95 2.57
N LEU A 124 5.18 7.01 1.53
CA LEU A 124 4.70 5.82 0.83
C LEU A 124 5.75 5.37 -0.18
N THR A 125 6.33 4.19 0.06
CA THR A 125 7.42 3.64 -0.76
C THR A 125 6.88 2.76 -1.89
N ASP A 126 6.69 1.46 -1.65
CA ASP A 126 6.24 0.45 -2.61
C ASP A 126 4.83 -0.08 -2.30
N VAL A 127 3.89 0.85 -2.22
CA VAL A 127 2.48 0.56 -1.91
C VAL A 127 1.77 -0.07 -3.09
N GLN A 128 0.97 -1.10 -2.83
CA GLN A 128 0.01 -1.68 -3.78
C GLN A 128 -1.37 -1.03 -3.61
N SER A 129 -1.81 -0.93 -2.37
CA SER A 129 -3.08 -0.30 -1.99
C SER A 129 -3.04 0.21 -0.55
N VAL A 130 -3.95 1.12 -0.23
CA VAL A 130 -4.26 1.52 1.14
C VAL A 130 -5.72 1.21 1.42
N GLU A 131 -5.95 0.55 2.55
CA GLU A 131 -7.27 0.15 2.99
C GLU A 131 -7.63 0.88 4.29
N LEU A 132 -8.81 1.50 4.32
CA LEU A 132 -9.37 2.15 5.49
C LEU A 132 -10.57 1.34 5.98
N LEU A 133 -10.56 0.93 7.25
CA LEU A 133 -11.74 0.42 7.93
C LEU A 133 -12.24 1.45 8.94
N ARG A 134 -13.47 1.93 8.76
CA ARG A 134 -14.08 2.94 9.64
C ARG A 134 -14.82 2.29 10.80
N GLY A 135 -14.76 2.93 11.96
CA GLY A 135 -15.38 2.46 13.21
C GLY A 135 -14.47 1.51 14.01
N PRO A 136 -14.88 1.13 15.24
CA PRO A 136 -14.02 0.36 16.13
C PRO A 136 -13.55 -0.98 15.54
N GLN A 137 -12.24 -1.24 15.57
CA GLN A 137 -11.61 -2.47 15.06
C GLN A 137 -10.85 -3.25 16.16
N GLY A 138 -11.23 -3.05 17.43
CA GLY A 138 -10.52 -3.64 18.57
C GLY A 138 -10.42 -5.16 18.56
N THR A 139 -11.40 -5.87 17.98
CA THR A 139 -11.39 -7.34 17.92
C THR A 139 -10.28 -7.89 17.02
N LEU A 140 -10.03 -7.26 15.86
CA LEU A 140 -9.04 -7.75 14.88
C LEU A 140 -7.65 -7.12 15.06
N TYR A 141 -7.59 -5.93 15.65
CA TYR A 141 -6.38 -5.11 15.70
C TYR A 141 -5.95 -4.69 17.11
N GLY A 142 -6.81 -4.84 18.12
CA GLY A 142 -6.46 -4.54 19.51
C GLY A 142 -6.54 -3.06 19.86
N LYS A 143 -5.51 -2.55 20.54
CA LYS A 143 -5.50 -1.17 21.07
C LYS A 143 -5.46 -0.12 19.95
N SER A 144 -5.81 1.13 20.29
CA SER A 144 -5.66 2.29 19.39
C SER A 144 -6.39 2.15 18.04
N ALA A 145 -7.55 1.49 18.06
CA ALA A 145 -8.38 1.19 16.91
C ALA A 145 -9.85 1.63 17.13
N GLN A 146 -10.08 2.72 17.87
CA GLN A 146 -11.42 3.20 18.23
C GLN A 146 -12.13 3.88 17.07
N GLY A 147 -11.42 4.75 16.33
CA GLY A 147 -11.95 5.42 15.15
C GLY A 147 -11.94 4.54 13.91
N GLY A 148 -10.97 3.62 13.84
CA GLY A 148 -10.71 2.73 12.71
C GLY A 148 -9.25 2.33 12.61
N ILE A 149 -8.88 1.78 11.46
CA ILE A 149 -7.49 1.49 11.10
C ILE A 149 -7.21 1.90 9.65
N ILE A 150 -5.95 2.18 9.37
CA ILE A 150 -5.43 2.29 8.01
C ILE A 150 -4.46 1.13 7.83
N ASN A 151 -4.57 0.36 6.76
CA ASN A 151 -3.64 -0.70 6.40
C ASN A 151 -3.03 -0.41 5.04
N ILE A 152 -1.72 -0.18 5.01
CA ILE A 152 -0.93 -0.11 3.78
C ILE A 152 -0.58 -1.54 3.39
N VAL A 153 -0.99 -1.95 2.19
CA VAL A 153 -0.59 -3.22 1.59
C VAL A 153 0.57 -2.93 0.65
N THR A 154 1.71 -3.57 0.89
CA THR A 154 2.89 -3.36 0.08
C THR A 154 2.99 -4.39 -1.05
N GLN A 155 3.58 -3.99 -2.17
CA GLN A 155 3.73 -4.88 -3.32
C GLN A 155 4.69 -6.02 -2.98
N GLN A 156 4.27 -7.26 -3.24
CA GLN A 156 5.13 -8.43 -3.11
C GLN A 156 5.90 -8.68 -4.42
N PRO A 157 7.18 -9.09 -4.37
CA PRO A 157 7.89 -9.53 -5.56
C PRO A 157 7.40 -10.91 -6.02
N ASP A 158 7.34 -11.11 -7.32
CA ASP A 158 6.90 -12.34 -7.97
C ASP A 158 7.78 -12.66 -9.19
N SER A 159 7.36 -13.64 -9.99
CA SER A 159 8.07 -14.11 -11.19
C SER A 159 8.12 -13.08 -12.32
N THR A 160 7.32 -12.02 -12.27
CA THR A 160 7.29 -10.98 -13.29
C THR A 160 8.25 -9.85 -12.94
N PRO A 161 9.28 -9.59 -13.75
CA PRO A 161 10.14 -8.43 -13.56
C PRO A 161 9.32 -7.13 -13.67
N ARG A 162 9.42 -6.28 -12.65
CA ARG A 162 8.76 -4.97 -12.57
C ARG A 162 9.76 -3.94 -12.07
N GLY A 163 9.64 -2.70 -12.53
CA GLY A 163 10.49 -1.63 -12.04
C GLY A 163 10.09 -0.29 -12.64
N TYR A 164 10.43 0.77 -11.92
CA TYR A 164 10.11 2.12 -12.34
C TYR A 164 11.04 3.13 -11.65
N ILE A 165 11.14 4.29 -12.29
CA ILE A 165 11.79 5.48 -11.74
C ILE A 165 10.75 6.58 -11.72
N GLU A 166 10.65 7.27 -10.59
CA GLU A 166 9.79 8.41 -10.40
C GLU A 166 10.65 9.60 -9.97
N GLY A 167 10.46 10.74 -10.62
CA GLY A 167 11.21 11.96 -10.35
C GLY A 167 10.31 13.17 -10.46
N GLY A 168 10.46 14.12 -9.53
CA GLY A 168 9.69 15.36 -9.55
C GLY A 168 10.42 16.47 -8.83
N VAL A 169 10.17 17.69 -9.29
CA VAL A 169 10.57 18.94 -8.63
C VAL A 169 9.32 19.76 -8.37
N SER A 170 9.31 20.50 -7.27
CA SER A 170 8.18 21.28 -6.79
C SER A 170 8.68 22.63 -6.24
N SER A 171 7.75 23.51 -5.88
CA SER A 171 8.06 24.79 -5.23
C SER A 171 8.93 24.62 -3.98
N ARG A 172 9.61 25.70 -3.56
CA ARG A 172 10.50 25.73 -2.37
C ARG A 172 11.63 24.70 -2.44
N ASP A 173 12.28 24.62 -3.60
CA ASP A 173 13.39 23.69 -3.90
C ASP A 173 13.10 22.22 -3.52
N SER A 174 11.82 21.84 -3.52
CA SER A 174 11.39 20.51 -3.13
C SER A 174 11.58 19.54 -4.28
N TYR A 175 12.03 18.33 -3.98
CA TYR A 175 12.24 17.30 -4.99
C TYR A 175 11.99 15.91 -4.44
N ARG A 176 11.62 15.01 -5.35
CA ARG A 176 11.36 13.61 -5.05
C ARG A 176 12.02 12.73 -6.09
N SER A 177 12.66 11.67 -5.63
CA SER A 177 13.28 10.67 -6.49
C SER A 177 13.04 9.29 -5.89
N LYS A 178 12.37 8.42 -6.64
CA LYS A 178 12.08 7.05 -6.24
C LYS A 178 12.56 6.09 -7.32
N PHE A 179 13.22 5.04 -6.91
CA PHE A 179 13.64 3.93 -7.75
C PHE A 179 13.07 2.65 -7.15
N ASN A 180 12.43 1.82 -7.97
CA ASN A 180 11.97 0.50 -7.57
C ASN A 180 12.33 -0.52 -8.64
N LEU A 181 12.76 -1.69 -8.19
CA LEU A 181 13.01 -2.85 -9.02
C LEU A 181 12.59 -4.11 -8.25
N SER A 182 11.86 -5.01 -8.91
CA SER A 182 11.44 -6.29 -8.37
C SER A 182 11.44 -7.38 -9.44
N GLY A 183 11.56 -8.63 -9.01
CA GLY A 183 11.45 -9.78 -9.90
C GLY A 183 12.09 -11.04 -9.31
N PRO A 184 12.30 -12.07 -10.14
CA PRO A 184 12.94 -13.30 -9.71
C PRO A 184 14.44 -13.12 -9.48
N ILE A 185 14.92 -13.57 -8.32
CA ILE A 185 16.35 -13.81 -8.06
C ILE A 185 16.70 -15.22 -8.55
N GLN A 186 15.83 -16.18 -8.26
CA GLN A 186 15.85 -17.54 -8.80
C GLN A 186 14.40 -17.93 -9.12
N ASP A 187 14.09 -18.07 -10.41
CA ASP A 187 12.75 -18.45 -10.87
C ASP A 187 12.24 -19.74 -10.21
N GLY A 188 10.96 -19.74 -9.85
CA GLY A 188 10.29 -20.86 -9.18
C GLY A 188 10.67 -21.07 -7.71
N LEU A 189 11.47 -20.16 -7.12
CA LEU A 189 11.89 -20.28 -5.72
C LEU A 189 11.95 -18.93 -4.98
N LEU A 190 12.80 -18.01 -5.42
CA LEU A 190 13.15 -16.81 -4.67
C LEU A 190 12.97 -15.54 -5.51
N TYR A 191 12.18 -14.62 -4.97
CA TYR A 191 11.86 -13.33 -5.57
C TYR A 191 12.35 -12.20 -4.65
N GLY A 192 12.70 -11.06 -5.23
CA GLY A 192 13.19 -9.92 -4.47
C GLY A 192 12.70 -8.58 -5.00
N SER A 193 12.68 -7.58 -4.12
CA SER A 193 12.50 -6.19 -4.51
C SER A 193 13.43 -5.26 -3.74
N VAL A 194 13.75 -4.13 -4.37
CA VAL A 194 14.50 -3.03 -3.78
C VAL A 194 13.80 -1.73 -4.14
N THR A 195 13.54 -0.90 -3.14
CA THR A 195 13.02 0.46 -3.29
C THR A 195 13.93 1.45 -2.61
N LEU A 196 14.34 2.48 -3.33
CA LEU A 196 15.08 3.62 -2.80
C LEU A 196 14.26 4.88 -3.01
N LEU A 197 14.11 5.69 -1.97
CA LEU A 197 13.37 6.94 -2.01
C LEU A 197 14.19 8.05 -1.36
N ARG A 198 14.32 9.16 -2.07
CA ARG A 198 14.71 10.46 -1.52
C ARG A 198 13.53 11.41 -1.70
N GLN A 199 13.06 11.99 -0.61
CA GLN A 199 11.98 12.96 -0.62
C GLN A 199 12.40 14.19 0.19
N VAL A 200 12.31 15.35 -0.43
CA VAL A 200 12.53 16.66 0.16
C VAL A 200 11.28 17.48 -0.09
N ASP A 201 10.51 17.68 0.96
CA ASP A 201 9.37 18.59 1.00
C ASP A 201 9.76 19.75 1.92
N ASP A 202 10.47 20.72 1.37
CA ASP A 202 10.98 21.88 2.10
C ASP A 202 9.90 22.95 2.32
N GLY A 203 10.06 23.67 3.43
CA GLY A 203 9.27 24.83 3.78
C GLY A 203 10.00 26.13 3.46
N ASP A 204 9.33 27.24 3.71
CA ASP A 204 9.80 28.61 3.47
C ASP A 204 9.72 29.46 4.76
N MET A 205 9.72 28.79 5.93
CA MET A 205 9.70 29.49 7.20
C MET A 205 11.06 30.12 7.49
N ILE A 206 11.01 31.33 8.03
CA ILE A 206 12.20 32.12 8.35
C ILE A 206 12.48 32.05 9.84
N ASN A 207 13.74 31.87 10.23
CA ASN A 207 14.21 32.11 11.59
C ASN A 207 14.99 33.43 11.67
N PRO A 208 14.40 34.51 12.21
CA PRO A 208 15.05 35.81 12.36
C PRO A 208 16.41 35.75 13.07
N ALA A 209 16.60 34.84 14.04
CA ALA A 209 17.82 34.76 14.83
C ALA A 209 19.03 34.22 14.03
N THR A 210 18.80 33.41 13.00
CA THR A 210 19.88 32.78 12.19
C THR A 210 19.88 33.25 10.74
N GLY A 211 18.77 33.85 10.28
CA GLY A 211 18.56 34.21 8.88
C GLY A 211 18.22 33.03 7.96
N SER A 212 18.02 31.82 8.49
CA SER A 212 17.57 30.67 7.70
C SER A 212 16.16 30.91 7.15
N ASP A 213 15.94 30.54 5.88
CA ASP A 213 14.71 30.75 5.11
C ASP A 213 14.14 29.45 4.50
N ASP A 214 14.62 28.29 4.95
CA ASP A 214 14.26 26.93 4.47
C ASP A 214 13.62 26.04 5.56
N LEU A 215 13.01 26.65 6.58
CA LEU A 215 12.49 25.91 7.74
C LEU A 215 11.04 25.44 7.54
N GLY A 216 10.57 24.56 8.43
CA GLY A 216 9.21 23.99 8.37
C GLY A 216 9.06 22.76 7.46
N GLY A 217 10.16 22.31 6.84
CA GLY A 217 10.19 21.21 5.89
C GLY A 217 10.62 19.86 6.47
N THR A 218 10.63 18.84 5.59
CA THR A 218 11.11 17.49 5.88
C THR A 218 11.98 16.93 4.75
N ARG A 219 13.02 16.19 5.13
CA ARG A 219 14.00 15.59 4.23
C ARG A 219 14.21 14.14 4.63
N ALA A 220 13.68 13.20 3.85
CA ALA A 220 13.70 11.76 4.14
C ALA A 220 14.51 10.98 3.09
N SER A 221 15.32 10.04 3.57
CA SER A 221 15.99 9.02 2.75
C SER A 221 15.58 7.64 3.24
N ILE A 222 15.01 6.83 2.35
CA ILE A 222 14.45 5.53 2.68
C ILE A 222 15.01 4.46 1.74
N GLY A 223 15.43 3.34 2.34
CA GLY A 223 15.71 2.10 1.63
C GLY A 223 14.78 1.00 2.12
N ASN A 224 14.25 0.20 1.21
CA ASN A 224 13.42 -0.95 1.51
C ASN A 224 13.86 -2.13 0.63
N VAL A 225 14.03 -3.31 1.23
CA VAL A 225 14.33 -4.55 0.52
C VAL A 225 13.36 -5.63 0.97
N LYS A 226 12.90 -6.46 0.03
CA LYS A 226 12.09 -7.63 0.32
C LYS A 226 12.66 -8.86 -0.34
N LEU A 227 12.51 -9.99 0.34
CA LEU A 227 12.73 -11.33 -0.17
C LEU A 227 11.47 -12.14 0.06
N ARG A 228 11.01 -12.83 -0.97
CA ARG A 228 9.89 -13.77 -0.91
C ARG A 228 10.36 -15.12 -1.42
N LEU A 229 10.38 -16.11 -0.53
CA LEU A 229 10.64 -17.50 -0.84
C LEU A 229 9.30 -18.19 -1.05
N ALA A 230 8.96 -18.49 -2.30
CA ALA A 230 7.71 -19.13 -2.68
C ALA A 230 8.02 -20.21 -3.74
N PRO A 231 8.34 -21.45 -3.31
CA PRO A 231 8.56 -22.56 -4.24
C PRO A 231 7.24 -22.94 -4.94
N ASP A 232 7.26 -23.06 -6.27
CA ASP A 232 6.04 -23.23 -7.08
C ASP A 232 5.19 -24.46 -6.69
N ASP A 233 5.84 -25.55 -6.28
CA ASP A 233 5.18 -26.83 -5.94
C ASP A 233 4.93 -26.99 -4.43
N GLN A 234 4.96 -25.92 -3.64
CA GLN A 234 4.79 -25.98 -2.19
C GLN A 234 3.64 -25.09 -1.70
N PRO A 235 2.85 -25.53 -0.70
CA PRO A 235 1.72 -24.76 -0.18
C PRO A 235 2.11 -23.65 0.81
N TRP A 236 3.40 -23.31 0.90
CA TRP A 236 3.93 -22.38 1.90
C TRP A 236 4.83 -21.33 1.26
N GLU A 237 4.89 -20.18 1.89
CA GLU A 237 5.77 -19.07 1.51
C GLU A 237 6.44 -18.49 2.75
N MET A 238 7.60 -17.85 2.57
CA MET A 238 8.28 -17.09 3.61
C MET A 238 8.64 -15.70 3.07
N GLY A 239 8.32 -14.67 3.85
CA GLY A 239 8.66 -13.29 3.56
C GLY A 239 9.72 -12.75 4.52
N PHE A 240 10.65 -11.97 3.99
CA PHE A 240 11.56 -11.13 4.76
C PHE A 240 11.54 -9.72 4.19
N ALA A 241 11.41 -8.72 5.05
CA ALA A 241 11.48 -7.32 4.67
C ALA A 241 12.43 -6.58 5.63
N ALA A 242 13.25 -5.71 5.08
CA ALA A 242 14.08 -4.80 5.86
C ALA A 242 13.97 -3.39 5.28
N SER A 243 13.76 -2.42 6.16
CA SER A 243 13.69 -1.02 5.79
C SER A 243 14.58 -0.17 6.70
N ARG A 244 15.05 0.94 6.16
CA ARG A 244 15.74 1.98 6.91
C ARG A 244 15.29 3.33 6.41
N GLU A 245 14.79 4.13 7.33
CA GLU A 245 14.44 5.52 7.11
C GLU A 245 15.37 6.43 7.92
N CYS A 246 15.83 7.49 7.28
CA CYS A 246 16.52 8.59 7.94
C CYS A 246 15.84 9.88 7.52
N THR A 247 15.14 10.50 8.47
CA THR A 247 14.36 11.71 8.24
C THR A 247 14.88 12.84 9.10
N ARG A 248 15.07 14.00 8.48
CA ARG A 248 15.39 15.27 9.15
C ARG A 248 14.24 16.22 8.92
N ALA A 249 13.69 16.77 9.99
CA ALA A 249 12.65 17.80 9.94
C ALA A 249 13.17 19.11 10.54
N THR A 250 12.70 20.23 10.00
CA THR A 250 12.97 21.59 10.52
C THR A 250 11.70 22.25 11.07
N GLN A 251 10.65 21.46 11.31
CA GLN A 251 9.36 21.90 11.85
C GLN A 251 9.46 22.40 13.29
N ASP A 252 10.39 21.86 14.09
CA ASP A 252 10.60 22.24 15.50
C ASP A 252 11.63 23.37 15.69
N ALA A 253 12.06 24.03 14.62
CA ALA A 253 13.06 25.08 14.74
C ALA A 253 12.52 26.23 15.62
N TYR A 254 13.07 26.37 16.83
CA TYR A 254 12.68 27.41 17.76
C TYR A 254 13.02 28.78 17.16
N VAL A 255 11.97 29.52 16.80
CA VAL A 255 12.09 30.93 16.44
C VAL A 255 12.05 31.73 17.74
N GLY A 256 13.22 32.20 18.18
CA GLY A 256 13.27 33.16 19.29
C GLY A 256 12.52 34.42 18.88
N MET A 257 11.49 34.80 19.64
CA MET A 257 10.88 36.12 19.50
C MET A 257 11.80 37.12 20.21
N GLU A 258 12.31 38.12 19.49
CA GLU A 258 12.85 39.35 20.08
C GLU A 258 11.71 40.28 20.52
#